data_AF-A0A2V9DHY1-F1
#
_entry.id   AF-A0A2V9DHY1-F1
#
_cell.length_a   1.000
_cell.length_b   1.000
_cell.length_c   1.000
_cell.angle_alpha   90.00
_cell.angle_beta   90.00
_cell.angle_gamma   90.00
#
_symmetry.space_group_name_H-M   'P 1'
#
loop_
_entity.id
_entity.type
_entity.pdbx_description
1 polymer ?
#
loop_
_entity_poly.entity_id
_entity_poly.type
_entity_poly.pdbx_seq_one_letter_code
_entity_poly.pdbx_strand_id
1 'polypeptide(L)'
;MPKLRIGVWASGLLLLAGWASPCHAQLVREEPEKRKPEQQERKVEKLALEQILERLPQRVTSKPGTRGDMVNFLLIGSKEKIEASLRAAGWVEADRDNTQAAVHAILSTIEKKGYTEMPMSLLYLFGRPQDYGFAHALPLAVAAERHHFRLWKAPWQTADGETVWVGAGTHDIGIERAIDGTLTHQIDPEVDKEREYIAETLQDAEKVKQLRYLRPAEPVLEATTATGASYRSDGRILVITLK
;
A
#
# COMPACT_ATOMS: atom_id res chain seq x y z
N MET A 1 -72.36 -13.13 40.49
CA MET A 1 -71.87 -13.70 41.77
C MET A 1 -70.85 -12.73 42.37
N PRO A 2 -70.80 -12.61 43.72
CA PRO A 2 -70.71 -11.35 44.48
C PRO A 2 -69.26 -11.09 45.03
N LYS A 3 -68.87 -9.98 45.69
CA LYS A 3 -69.38 -9.26 46.90
C LYS A 3 -68.70 -7.87 46.97
N LEU A 4 -69.42 -6.77 47.28
CA LEU A 4 -69.53 -6.08 48.61
C LEU A 4 -68.15 -5.70 49.22
N ARG A 5 -67.85 -4.49 49.74
CA ARG A 5 -68.61 -3.60 50.65
C ARG A 5 -67.87 -2.22 50.75
N ILE A 6 -68.57 -1.07 50.65
CA ILE A 6 -68.99 -0.11 51.70
C ILE A 6 -67.86 0.53 52.54
N GLY A 7 -67.83 1.88 52.59
CA GLY A 7 -67.26 2.64 53.70
C GLY A 7 -66.95 4.12 53.39
N VAL A 8 -67.90 5.02 53.68
CA VAL A 8 -67.80 6.50 53.66
C VAL A 8 -67.05 7.00 54.91
N TRP A 9 -66.55 8.26 54.89
CA TRP A 9 -66.49 9.32 55.94
C TRP A 9 -65.29 10.23 55.59
N ALA A 10 -65.46 11.35 54.88
CA ALA A 10 -65.91 12.68 55.33
C ALA A 10 -64.82 13.52 56.06
N SER A 11 -64.61 14.71 55.49
CA SER A 11 -64.22 15.99 56.12
C SER A 11 -62.74 16.27 56.38
N GLY A 12 -62.24 17.35 55.76
CA GLY A 12 -60.93 17.92 56.05
C GLY A 12 -60.54 19.05 55.09
N LEU A 13 -61.16 20.21 55.30
CA LEU A 13 -60.80 21.51 54.73
C LEU A 13 -59.33 21.87 55.06
N LEU A 14 -58.51 22.35 54.11
CA LEU A 14 -57.54 23.43 54.36
C LEU A 14 -56.77 23.87 53.11
N LEU A 15 -56.48 25.17 53.13
CA LEU A 15 -55.97 26.02 52.06
C LEU A 15 -54.48 25.84 51.75
N LEU A 16 -54.15 26.18 50.50
CA LEU A 16 -52.93 26.82 49.97
C LEU A 16 -51.69 26.91 50.89
N ALA A 17 -50.58 26.30 50.44
CA ALA A 17 -49.23 26.84 50.60
C ALA A 17 -48.29 26.21 49.55
N GLY A 18 -47.69 27.05 48.71
CA GLY A 18 -46.70 26.64 47.72
C GLY A 18 -45.38 26.23 48.37
N TRP A 19 -44.70 25.23 47.81
CA TRP A 19 -43.33 24.86 48.15
C TRP A 19 -42.52 24.63 46.88
N ALA A 20 -41.36 25.27 46.85
CA ALA A 20 -40.40 25.29 45.76
C ALA A 20 -39.90 23.88 45.38
N SER A 21 -39.62 23.69 44.10
CA SER A 21 -38.97 22.47 43.60
C SER A 21 -37.56 22.33 44.20
N PRO A 22 -37.17 21.14 44.69
CA PRO A 22 -35.81 20.91 45.16
C PRO A 22 -34.84 20.85 43.97
N CYS A 23 -33.80 21.68 44.02
CA CYS A 23 -32.66 21.66 43.11
C CYS A 23 -31.90 20.34 43.31
N HIS A 24 -32.05 19.40 42.39
CA HIS A 24 -31.25 18.16 42.35
C HIS A 24 -29.85 18.51 41.82
N ALA A 25 -28.88 18.68 42.72
CA ALA A 25 -27.48 18.72 42.34
C ALA A 25 -27.06 17.31 41.89
N GLN A 26 -26.97 17.10 40.57
CA GLN A 26 -26.37 15.90 39.99
C GLN A 26 -24.86 15.92 40.24
N LEU A 27 -24.39 15.04 41.13
CA LEU A 27 -22.97 14.70 41.24
C LEU A 27 -22.55 13.96 39.97
N VAL A 28 -21.91 14.68 39.05
CA VAL A 28 -21.22 14.10 37.90
C VAL A 28 -20.04 13.30 38.44
N ARG A 29 -20.12 11.96 38.36
CA ARG A 29 -18.94 11.10 38.52
C ARG A 29 -18.13 11.22 37.24
N GLU A 30 -16.98 11.87 37.31
CA GLU A 30 -16.00 11.85 36.22
C GLU A 30 -15.53 10.39 36.04
N GLU A 31 -15.83 9.81 34.87
CA GLU A 31 -15.22 8.54 34.47
C GLU A 31 -13.71 8.75 34.32
N PRO A 32 -12.88 7.81 34.82
CA PRO A 32 -11.44 7.93 34.67
C PRO A 32 -11.10 7.93 33.17
N GLU A 33 -10.50 9.04 32.73
CA GLU A 33 -10.02 9.24 31.37
C GLU A 33 -9.16 8.04 30.95
N LYS A 34 -9.61 7.30 29.94
CA LYS A 34 -8.87 6.17 29.39
C LYS A 34 -7.53 6.70 28.87
N ARG A 35 -6.45 6.43 29.61
CA ARG A 35 -5.08 6.69 29.18
C ARG A 35 -4.89 6.10 27.78
N LYS A 36 -4.62 6.97 26.79
CA LYS A 36 -4.19 6.56 25.46
C LYS A 36 -2.95 5.69 25.63
N PRO A 37 -2.86 4.52 24.96
CA PRO A 37 -1.65 3.71 25.03
C PRO A 37 -0.49 4.54 24.49
N GLU A 38 0.56 4.72 25.30
CA GLU A 38 1.85 5.22 24.84
C GLU A 38 2.30 4.31 23.70
N GLN A 39 2.25 4.81 22.47
CA GLN A 39 2.90 4.18 21.34
C GLN A 39 4.41 4.30 21.59
N GLN A 40 4.97 3.28 22.23
CA GLN A 40 6.40 3.14 22.39
C GLN A 40 7.01 3.17 20.98
N GLU A 41 7.61 4.30 20.61
CA GLU A 41 8.24 4.51 19.30
C GLU A 41 9.25 3.39 19.10
N ARG A 42 8.91 2.39 18.27
CA ARG A 42 9.86 1.34 17.91
C ARG A 42 11.01 2.02 17.18
N LYS A 43 12.16 2.07 17.84
CA LYS A 43 13.41 2.55 17.24
C LYS A 43 13.65 1.79 15.94
N VAL A 44 13.64 2.50 14.82
CA VAL A 44 13.88 1.90 13.50
C VAL A 44 15.33 1.43 13.43
N GLU A 45 15.55 0.18 13.06
CA GLU A 45 16.88 -0.40 12.93
C GLU A 45 17.62 0.24 11.75
N LYS A 46 18.90 0.56 11.92
CA LYS A 46 19.78 1.12 10.89
C LYS A 46 20.79 0.06 10.46
N LEU A 47 20.88 -0.21 9.16
CA LEU A 47 21.63 -1.33 8.61
C LEU A 47 22.55 -0.89 7.47
N ALA A 48 23.72 -1.52 7.38
CA ALA A 48 24.52 -1.45 6.16
C ALA A 48 23.76 -2.07 4.99
N LEU A 49 24.08 -1.65 3.76
CA LEU A 49 23.32 -2.08 2.59
C LEU A 49 23.42 -3.60 2.34
N GLU A 50 24.56 -4.18 2.70
CA GLU A 50 24.82 -5.61 2.64
C GLU A 50 23.89 -6.38 3.60
N GLN A 51 23.69 -5.86 4.82
CA GLN A 51 22.74 -6.43 5.79
C GLN A 51 21.28 -6.25 5.37
N ILE A 52 20.96 -5.14 4.69
CA ILE A 52 19.64 -4.93 4.09
C ILE A 52 19.39 -6.00 3.03
N LEU A 53 20.37 -6.26 2.16
CA LEU A 53 20.27 -7.23 1.08
C LEU A 53 20.05 -8.66 1.60
N GLU A 54 20.73 -9.05 2.68
CA GLU A 54 20.57 -10.36 3.33
C GLU A 54 19.15 -10.58 3.88
N ARG A 55 18.49 -9.51 4.33
CA ARG A 55 17.15 -9.56 4.95
C ARG A 55 16.02 -9.25 3.97
N LEU A 56 16.35 -8.87 2.74
CA LEU A 56 15.39 -8.41 1.75
C LEU A 56 14.63 -9.61 1.14
N PRO A 57 13.30 -9.70 1.30
CA PRO A 57 12.54 -10.70 0.57
C PRO A 57 12.63 -10.39 -0.93
N GLN A 58 13.07 -11.35 -1.73
CA GLN A 58 13.31 -11.13 -3.16
C GLN A 58 12.05 -11.25 -4.03
N ARG A 59 10.92 -11.62 -3.43
CA ARG A 59 9.66 -11.85 -4.14
C ARG A 59 8.51 -11.27 -3.33
N VAL A 60 7.65 -10.52 -4.00
CA VAL A 60 6.38 -10.08 -3.40
C VAL A 60 5.38 -11.23 -3.44
N THR A 61 4.27 -11.11 -2.72
CA THR A 61 3.19 -12.10 -2.72
C THR A 61 1.83 -11.48 -2.97
N SER A 62 0.89 -12.27 -3.48
CA SER A 62 -0.53 -11.91 -3.47
C SER A 62 -1.13 -12.08 -2.06
N LYS A 63 -2.38 -11.64 -1.86
CA LYS A 63 -3.09 -11.79 -0.57
C LYS A 63 -3.16 -13.26 -0.07
N PRO A 64 -3.41 -14.27 -0.94
CA PRO A 64 -3.34 -15.69 -0.53
C PRO A 64 -1.92 -16.21 -0.27
N GLY A 65 -0.87 -15.43 -0.55
CA GLY A 65 0.53 -15.84 -0.35
C GLY A 65 1.25 -16.39 -1.58
N THR A 66 0.60 -16.45 -2.75
CA THR A 66 1.25 -16.87 -4.01
C THR A 66 2.36 -15.90 -4.37
N ARG A 67 3.57 -16.41 -4.65
CA ARG A 67 4.73 -15.59 -5.04
C ARG A 67 4.45 -14.87 -6.37
N GLY A 68 4.76 -13.58 -6.39
CA GLY A 68 4.50 -12.67 -7.49
C GLY A 68 5.79 -12.16 -8.13
N ASP A 69 5.84 -10.86 -8.39
CA ASP A 69 6.98 -10.22 -9.04
C ASP A 69 8.25 -10.32 -8.18
N MET A 70 9.41 -10.08 -8.80
CA MET A 70 10.66 -9.96 -8.05
C MET A 70 10.86 -8.54 -7.54
N VAL A 71 11.57 -8.46 -6.42
CA VAL A 71 12.16 -7.20 -5.98
C VAL A 71 13.41 -6.97 -6.82
N ASN A 72 13.37 -5.96 -7.71
CA ASN A 72 14.44 -5.66 -8.66
C ASN A 72 15.11 -4.30 -8.42
N PHE A 73 14.58 -3.44 -7.55
CA PHE A 73 15.26 -2.20 -7.17
C PHE A 73 14.94 -1.73 -5.75
N LEU A 74 15.78 -0.83 -5.24
CA LEU A 74 15.58 -0.07 -4.01
C LEU A 74 15.69 1.43 -4.32
N LEU A 75 14.83 2.25 -3.71
CA LEU A 75 15.01 3.71 -3.68
C LEU A 75 15.40 4.14 -2.27
N ILE A 76 16.45 4.97 -2.17
CA ILE A 76 16.92 5.54 -0.90
C ILE A 76 16.58 7.04 -0.88
N GLY A 77 15.74 7.44 0.07
CA GLY A 77 15.30 8.83 0.22
C GLY A 77 14.06 8.96 1.09
N SER A 78 13.79 10.18 1.59
CA SER A 78 12.55 10.47 2.31
C SER A 78 11.33 10.29 1.40
N LYS A 79 10.14 10.18 1.99
CA LYS A 79 8.88 10.08 1.24
C LYS A 79 8.74 11.25 0.26
N GLU A 80 9.04 12.45 0.71
CA GLU A 80 8.93 13.68 -0.08
C GLU A 80 9.91 13.68 -1.25
N LYS A 81 11.14 13.19 -1.04
CA LYS A 81 12.13 13.05 -2.12
C LYS A 81 11.68 12.05 -3.18
N ILE A 82 11.09 10.93 -2.76
CA ILE A 82 10.59 9.88 -3.66
C ILE A 82 9.46 10.45 -4.52
N GLU A 83 8.43 11.01 -3.89
CA GLU A 83 7.27 11.57 -4.59
C GLU A 83 7.67 12.71 -5.55
N ALA A 84 8.57 13.60 -5.12
CA ALA A 84 9.06 14.68 -5.97
C ALA A 84 9.92 14.19 -7.14
N SER A 85 10.78 13.18 -6.90
CA SER A 85 11.67 12.65 -7.93
C SER A 85 10.92 11.87 -9.00
N LEU A 86 9.98 11.02 -8.57
CA LEU A 86 9.13 10.24 -9.48
C LEU A 86 8.23 11.14 -10.31
N ARG A 87 7.62 12.17 -9.71
CA ARG A 87 6.83 13.17 -10.43
C ARG A 87 7.67 13.91 -11.48
N ALA A 88 8.89 14.31 -11.14
CA ALA A 88 9.79 14.97 -12.07
C ALA A 88 10.22 14.05 -13.22
N ALA A 89 10.29 12.74 -12.97
CA ALA A 89 10.57 11.69 -13.95
C ALA A 89 9.32 11.19 -14.70
N GLY A 90 8.18 11.90 -14.61
CA GLY A 90 6.98 11.57 -15.39
C GLY A 90 6.13 10.42 -14.83
N TRP A 91 6.48 9.86 -13.67
CA TRP A 91 5.70 8.80 -13.02
C TRP A 91 4.48 9.37 -12.30
N VAL A 92 3.34 8.72 -12.50
CA VAL A 92 2.05 9.06 -11.90
C VAL A 92 1.67 8.00 -10.87
N GLU A 93 1.24 8.41 -9.69
CA GLU A 93 0.72 7.48 -8.67
C GLU A 93 -0.61 6.88 -9.16
N ALA A 94 -0.72 5.56 -9.15
CA ALA A 94 -1.94 4.84 -9.51
C ALA A 94 -2.78 4.56 -8.26
N ASP A 95 -4.11 4.53 -8.42
CA ASP A 95 -5.05 4.38 -7.31
C ASP A 95 -4.83 3.09 -6.50
N ARG A 96 -4.71 3.27 -5.18
CA ARG A 96 -4.33 2.24 -4.20
C ARG A 96 -5.50 1.34 -3.77
N ASP A 97 -6.74 1.78 -3.93
CA ASP A 97 -7.92 1.13 -3.33
C ASP A 97 -8.46 -0.07 -4.11
N ASN A 98 -7.69 -0.57 -5.08
CA ASN A 98 -8.17 -1.55 -6.02
C ASN A 98 -7.87 -2.99 -5.57
N THR A 99 -8.93 -3.71 -5.22
CA THR A 99 -8.86 -5.15 -5.04
C THR A 99 -8.61 -5.85 -6.38
N GLN A 100 -8.05 -7.07 -6.36
CA GLN A 100 -7.88 -7.88 -7.58
C GLN A 100 -9.18 -8.02 -8.39
N ALA A 101 -10.32 -8.16 -7.70
CA ALA A 101 -11.63 -8.23 -8.34
C ALA A 101 -12.03 -6.92 -9.04
N ALA A 102 -11.74 -5.76 -8.43
CA ALA A 102 -12.00 -4.46 -9.04
C ALA A 102 -11.12 -4.24 -10.28
N VAL A 103 -9.84 -4.60 -10.21
CA VAL A 103 -8.91 -4.56 -11.36
C VAL A 103 -9.46 -5.41 -12.50
N HIS A 104 -9.87 -6.65 -12.21
CA HIS A 104 -10.43 -7.55 -13.22
C HIS A 104 -11.74 -7.02 -13.84
N ALA A 105 -12.65 -6.47 -13.03
CA ALA A 105 -13.88 -5.87 -13.51
C ALA A 105 -13.60 -4.67 -14.45
N ILE A 106 -12.58 -3.87 -14.13
CA ILE A 106 -12.16 -2.76 -14.98
C ILE A 106 -11.52 -3.27 -16.27
N LEU A 107 -10.60 -4.25 -16.20
CA LEU A 107 -9.97 -4.86 -17.38
C LEU A 107 -10.99 -5.46 -18.35
N SER A 108 -12.08 -6.04 -17.84
CA SER A 108 -13.11 -6.67 -18.68
C SER A 108 -14.05 -5.68 -19.39
N THR A 109 -14.00 -4.38 -19.05
CA THR A 109 -14.91 -3.35 -19.57
C THR A 109 -14.22 -2.31 -20.47
N ILE A 110 -12.89 -2.35 -20.61
CA ILE A 110 -12.15 -1.29 -21.30
C ILE A 110 -12.13 -1.47 -22.82
N GLU A 111 -12.77 -0.51 -23.51
CA GLU A 111 -12.51 -0.14 -24.90
C GLU A 111 -11.66 1.16 -24.91
N LYS A 112 -10.33 1.02 -25.11
CA LYS A 112 -9.42 2.07 -25.63
C LYS A 112 -9.41 3.46 -24.94
N LYS A 113 -9.34 3.55 -23.60
CA LYS A 113 -9.01 4.81 -22.89
C LYS A 113 -7.69 4.72 -22.11
N GLY A 114 -7.12 5.88 -21.78
CA GLY A 114 -5.75 6.06 -21.25
C GLY A 114 -5.39 5.09 -20.13
N TYR A 115 -4.39 4.25 -20.39
CA TYR A 115 -4.06 3.07 -19.58
C TYR A 115 -3.27 3.41 -18.29
N THR A 116 -2.74 4.63 -18.17
CA THR A 116 -1.90 5.05 -17.02
C THR A 116 -2.65 4.99 -15.69
N GLU A 117 -3.93 5.34 -15.69
CA GLU A 117 -4.78 5.38 -14.48
C GLU A 117 -5.36 4.01 -14.12
N MET A 118 -4.99 2.94 -14.85
CA MET A 118 -5.53 1.62 -14.58
C MET A 118 -5.11 1.11 -13.20
N PRO A 119 -6.05 0.50 -12.47
CA PRO A 119 -5.80 0.03 -11.12
C PRO A 119 -4.75 -1.08 -11.11
N MET A 120 -3.94 -1.13 -10.05
CA MET A 120 -2.99 -2.21 -9.82
C MET A 120 -3.50 -3.14 -8.72
N SER A 121 -3.41 -4.45 -8.95
CA SER A 121 -3.68 -5.44 -7.90
C SER A 121 -2.71 -5.24 -6.72
N LEU A 122 -3.24 -5.35 -5.50
CA LEU A 122 -2.44 -5.30 -4.27
C LEU A 122 -1.47 -6.49 -4.20
N LEU A 123 -0.19 -6.17 -4.02
CA LEU A 123 0.85 -7.12 -3.67
C LEU A 123 1.39 -6.80 -2.27
N TYR A 124 2.00 -7.81 -1.66
CA TYR A 124 2.38 -7.84 -0.26
C TYR A 124 3.88 -8.07 -0.13
N LEU A 125 4.47 -7.32 0.78
CA LEU A 125 5.84 -7.46 1.23
C LEU A 125 5.86 -7.08 2.71
N PHE A 126 6.75 -7.68 3.51
CA PHE A 126 6.79 -7.46 4.97
C PHE A 126 5.46 -7.72 5.69
N GLY A 127 4.63 -8.63 5.16
CA GLY A 127 3.32 -8.96 5.72
C GLY A 127 2.24 -7.89 5.55
N ARG A 128 2.44 -6.88 4.69
CA ARG A 128 1.49 -5.77 4.47
C ARG A 128 1.38 -5.39 2.98
N PRO A 129 0.29 -4.73 2.54
CA PRO A 129 0.17 -4.27 1.16
C PRO A 129 1.18 -3.16 0.84
N GLN A 130 1.39 -2.92 -0.46
CA GLN A 130 2.20 -1.82 -1.01
C GLN A 130 1.79 -0.45 -0.45
N ASP A 131 2.78 0.44 -0.28
CA ASP A 131 2.53 1.84 0.08
C ASP A 131 2.17 2.67 -1.14
N TYR A 132 2.77 2.37 -2.30
CA TYR A 132 2.54 3.10 -3.54
C TYR A 132 2.50 2.16 -4.73
N GLY A 133 1.80 2.57 -5.77
CA GLY A 133 1.95 2.08 -7.13
C GLY A 133 2.19 3.27 -8.05
N PHE A 134 3.16 3.17 -8.94
CA PHE A 134 3.45 4.18 -9.95
C PHE A 134 3.33 3.60 -11.36
N ALA A 135 2.87 4.44 -12.28
CA ALA A 135 2.74 4.13 -13.68
C ALA A 135 3.38 5.25 -14.52
N HIS A 136 4.00 4.85 -15.62
CA HIS A 136 4.53 5.75 -16.63
C HIS A 136 4.01 5.28 -17.99
N ALA A 137 3.13 6.08 -18.61
CA ALA A 137 2.61 5.75 -19.93
C ALA A 137 3.42 6.46 -21.02
N LEU A 138 3.62 5.77 -22.14
CA LEU A 138 4.11 6.39 -23.35
C LEU A 138 2.91 7.04 -24.07
N PRO A 139 2.99 8.33 -24.47
CA PRO A 139 1.89 9.04 -25.14
C PRO A 139 1.36 8.40 -26.43
N LEU A 140 2.10 7.45 -27.00
CA LEU A 140 1.79 6.76 -28.26
C LEU A 140 1.58 5.24 -28.08
N ALA A 141 1.63 4.72 -26.85
CA ALA A 141 1.47 3.29 -26.60
C ALA A 141 0.03 2.84 -26.88
N VAL A 142 -0.08 1.67 -27.52
CA VAL A 142 -1.32 0.91 -27.66
C VAL A 142 -1.93 0.73 -26.26
N ALA A 143 -3.26 0.66 -26.18
CA ALA A 143 -4.05 0.62 -24.95
C ALA A 143 -3.79 -0.60 -24.01
N ALA A 144 -2.61 -1.23 -24.08
CA ALA A 144 -2.20 -2.37 -23.28
C ALA A 144 -0.71 -2.37 -22.87
N GLU A 145 0.05 -1.28 -23.12
CA GLU A 145 1.44 -1.17 -22.66
C GLU A 145 1.61 -0.11 -21.57
N ARG A 146 2.35 -0.44 -20.52
CA ARG A 146 2.62 0.48 -19.39
C ARG A 146 3.78 0.02 -18.53
N HIS A 147 4.71 0.94 -18.32
CA HIS A 147 5.74 0.80 -17.28
C HIS A 147 5.09 1.04 -15.93
N HIS A 148 5.29 0.13 -14.98
CA HIS A 148 4.73 0.27 -13.65
C HIS A 148 5.56 -0.43 -12.59
N PHE A 149 5.47 0.09 -11.38
CA PHE A 149 6.07 -0.55 -10.23
C PHE A 149 5.31 -0.26 -8.95
N ARG A 150 5.62 -1.05 -7.92
CA ARG A 150 5.08 -0.92 -6.58
C ARG A 150 6.20 -0.64 -5.59
N LEU A 151 5.91 0.13 -4.55
CA LEU A 151 6.87 0.45 -3.48
C LEU A 151 6.37 0.04 -2.10
N TRP A 152 7.29 -0.46 -1.28
CA TRP A 152 7.11 -0.72 0.14
C TRP A 152 8.20 -0.03 0.95
N LYS A 153 7.83 0.78 1.93
CA LYS A 153 8.77 1.25 2.97
C LYS A 153 9.32 0.07 3.77
N ALA A 154 10.63 -0.12 3.75
CA ALA A 154 11.27 -1.16 4.54
C ALA A 154 11.13 -0.87 6.05
N PRO A 155 11.12 -1.90 6.92
CA PRO A 155 11.06 -1.70 8.37
C PRO A 155 12.42 -1.31 9.00
N TRP A 156 13.41 -1.01 8.16
CA TRP A 156 14.75 -0.56 8.51
C TRP A 156 15.16 0.64 7.66
N GLN A 157 16.21 1.32 8.10
CA GLN A 157 16.87 2.42 7.42
C GLN A 157 18.30 2.04 7.03
N THR A 158 18.91 2.83 6.16
CA THR A 158 20.36 2.73 5.93
C THR A 158 21.13 3.07 7.20
N ALA A 159 22.42 2.72 7.26
CA ALA A 159 23.31 3.06 8.37
C ALA A 159 23.31 4.58 8.67
N ASP A 160 23.19 5.40 7.62
CA ASP A 160 23.11 6.86 7.69
C ASP A 160 21.73 7.39 8.12
N GLY A 161 20.74 6.50 8.31
CA GLY A 161 19.38 6.84 8.71
C GLY A 161 18.46 7.24 7.56
N GLU A 162 18.83 6.97 6.30
CA GLU A 162 17.96 7.22 5.17
C GLU A 162 16.87 6.15 5.05
N THR A 163 15.68 6.56 4.60
CA THR A 163 14.57 5.64 4.40
C THR A 163 14.80 4.78 3.17
N VAL A 164 14.55 3.49 3.30
CA VAL A 164 14.66 2.50 2.23
C VAL A 164 13.26 2.16 1.72
N TRP A 165 13.07 2.28 0.41
CA TRP A 165 11.88 1.82 -0.29
C TRP A 165 12.25 0.64 -1.17
N VAL A 166 11.51 -0.46 -1.02
CA VAL A 166 11.69 -1.67 -1.80
C VAL A 166 10.75 -1.65 -2.99
N GLY A 167 11.28 -1.90 -4.18
CA GLY A 167 10.56 -1.82 -5.43
C GLY A 167 10.44 -3.14 -6.17
N ALA A 168 9.27 -3.38 -6.75
CA ALA A 168 9.03 -4.42 -7.74
C ALA A 168 8.42 -3.77 -8.98
N GLY A 169 9.20 -3.69 -10.07
CA GLY A 169 8.80 -3.10 -11.34
C GLY A 169 8.61 -4.15 -12.43
N THR A 170 7.57 -3.99 -13.23
CA THR A 170 7.27 -4.79 -14.42
C THR A 170 6.75 -3.90 -15.56
N HIS A 171 7.04 -4.28 -16.79
CA HIS A 171 6.48 -3.62 -17.98
C HIS A 171 5.31 -4.44 -18.51
N ASP A 172 4.11 -3.84 -18.59
CA ASP A 172 2.98 -4.46 -19.26
C ASP A 172 3.16 -4.34 -20.78
N ILE A 173 2.98 -5.44 -21.52
CA ILE A 173 3.06 -5.50 -23.00
C ILE A 173 1.75 -5.96 -23.65
N GLY A 174 0.70 -6.18 -22.85
CA GLY A 174 -0.56 -6.72 -23.34
C GLY A 174 -1.55 -7.09 -22.23
N ILE A 175 -2.60 -7.80 -22.64
CA ILE A 175 -3.58 -8.43 -21.75
C ILE A 175 -3.61 -9.93 -22.08
N GLU A 176 -3.56 -10.77 -21.06
CA GLU A 176 -3.64 -12.24 -21.18
C GLU A 176 -4.69 -12.82 -20.23
N ARG A 177 -4.98 -14.13 -20.38
CA ARG A 177 -5.79 -14.88 -19.42
C ARG A 177 -4.88 -15.61 -18.44
N ALA A 178 -5.08 -15.35 -17.16
CA ALA A 178 -4.47 -16.08 -16.07
C ALA A 178 -4.99 -17.53 -15.99
N ILE A 179 -4.31 -18.35 -15.17
CA ILE A 179 -4.63 -19.77 -14.97
C ILE A 179 -6.06 -19.98 -14.45
N ASP A 180 -6.57 -19.07 -13.62
CA ASP A 180 -7.94 -19.11 -13.08
C ASP A 180 -9.01 -18.56 -14.06
N GLY A 181 -8.61 -18.23 -15.29
CA GLY A 181 -9.47 -17.73 -16.35
C GLY A 181 -9.71 -16.22 -16.32
N THR A 182 -9.21 -15.52 -15.30
CA THR A 182 -9.31 -14.06 -15.19
C THR A 182 -8.42 -13.36 -16.23
N LEU A 183 -8.83 -12.18 -16.67
CA LEU A 183 -7.99 -11.30 -17.49
C LEU A 183 -6.99 -10.59 -16.58
N THR A 184 -5.72 -10.62 -16.98
CA THR A 184 -4.59 -9.97 -16.31
C THR A 184 -3.71 -9.29 -17.34
N HIS A 185 -2.84 -8.40 -16.88
CA HIS A 185 -1.79 -7.84 -17.70
C HIS A 185 -0.78 -8.92 -18.10
N GLN A 186 -0.39 -8.91 -19.38
CA GLN A 186 0.78 -9.65 -19.85
C GLN A 186 2.01 -8.81 -19.58
N ILE A 187 2.97 -9.34 -18.84
CA ILE A 187 4.22 -8.64 -18.56
C ILE A 187 5.32 -9.01 -19.55
N ASP A 188 6.25 -8.08 -19.81
CA ASP A 188 7.50 -8.37 -20.48
C ASP A 188 8.32 -9.36 -19.63
N PRO A 189 8.74 -10.52 -20.18
CA PRO A 189 9.55 -11.47 -19.44
C PRO A 189 10.94 -10.92 -19.08
N GLU A 190 11.43 -9.84 -19.68
CA GLU A 190 12.73 -9.22 -19.39
C GLU A 190 12.61 -8.11 -18.33
N VAL A 191 12.29 -8.49 -17.09
CA VAL A 191 12.03 -7.55 -15.98
C VAL A 191 13.20 -6.64 -15.61
N ASP A 192 14.42 -6.98 -16.04
CA ASP A 192 15.58 -6.10 -15.90
C ASP A 192 15.45 -4.83 -16.76
N LYS A 193 14.82 -4.92 -17.94
CA LYS A 193 14.60 -3.74 -18.80
C LYS A 193 13.75 -2.69 -18.09
N GLU A 194 12.74 -3.13 -17.34
CA GLU A 194 11.93 -2.22 -16.53
C GLU A 194 12.74 -1.60 -15.40
N ARG A 195 13.59 -2.38 -14.72
CA ARG A 195 14.51 -1.86 -13.69
C ARG A 195 15.42 -0.78 -14.25
N GLU A 196 15.97 -0.99 -15.46
CA GLU A 196 16.81 0.01 -16.12
C GLU A 196 15.99 1.24 -16.54
N TYR A 197 14.80 1.05 -17.10
CA TYR A 197 13.91 2.17 -17.48
C TYR A 197 13.54 3.07 -16.29
N ILE A 198 13.25 2.49 -15.12
CA ILE A 198 13.01 3.25 -13.88
C ILE A 198 14.23 4.09 -13.50
N ALA A 199 15.44 3.54 -13.64
CA ALA A 199 16.67 4.27 -13.34
C ALA A 199 16.94 5.37 -14.37
N GLU A 200 16.79 5.07 -15.66
CA GLU A 200 16.98 6.01 -16.77
C GLU A 200 16.06 7.22 -16.64
N THR A 201 14.76 7.02 -16.42
CA THR A 201 13.80 8.13 -16.23
C THR A 201 14.17 9.03 -15.04
N LEU A 202 14.68 8.46 -13.94
CA LEU A 202 15.16 9.23 -12.79
C LEU A 202 16.49 9.94 -13.06
N GLN A 203 17.37 9.35 -13.87
CA GLN A 203 18.62 9.98 -14.31
C GLN A 203 18.35 11.17 -15.23
N ASP A 204 17.45 11.00 -16.20
CA ASP A 204 17.03 12.04 -17.15
C ASP A 204 16.37 13.23 -16.44
N ALA A 205 15.62 12.97 -15.37
CA ALA A 205 15.07 14.00 -14.50
C ALA A 205 16.09 14.62 -13.51
N GLU A 206 17.36 14.23 -13.62
CA GLU A 206 18.48 14.63 -12.76
C GLU A 206 18.27 14.34 -11.27
N LYS A 207 17.52 13.29 -10.91
CA LYS A 207 17.15 12.96 -9.52
C LYS A 207 18.03 11.92 -8.85
N VAL A 208 18.96 11.31 -9.58
CA VAL A 208 19.84 10.26 -9.06
C VAL A 208 21.14 10.85 -8.51
N LYS A 209 21.43 10.56 -7.24
CA LYS A 209 22.72 10.82 -6.59
C LYS A 209 23.72 9.68 -6.84
N GLN A 210 23.26 8.44 -6.77
CA GLN A 210 24.10 7.26 -6.93
C GLN A 210 23.30 6.05 -7.41
N LEU A 211 23.92 5.22 -8.26
CA LEU A 211 23.45 3.89 -8.64
C LEU A 211 24.43 2.82 -8.15
N ARG A 212 23.91 1.74 -7.58
CA ARG A 212 24.71 0.55 -7.20
C ARG A 212 23.93 -0.72 -7.52
N TYR A 213 24.50 -1.61 -8.34
CA TYR A 213 23.96 -2.96 -8.49
C TYR A 213 24.48 -3.86 -7.38
N LEU A 214 23.57 -4.55 -6.71
CA LEU A 214 23.87 -5.57 -5.74
C LEU A 214 23.33 -6.91 -6.18
N ARG A 215 23.95 -8.00 -5.74
CA ARG A 215 23.49 -9.36 -6.02
C ARG A 215 23.22 -10.08 -4.70
N PRO A 216 21.97 -10.47 -4.41
CA PRO A 216 21.66 -11.33 -3.26
C PRO A 216 22.41 -12.66 -3.34
N ALA A 217 22.60 -13.32 -2.18
CA ALA A 217 23.25 -14.62 -2.12
C ALA A 217 22.49 -15.71 -2.90
N GLU A 218 21.16 -15.66 -2.86
CA GLU A 218 20.26 -16.58 -3.58
C GLU A 218 19.41 -15.81 -4.60
N PRO A 219 19.99 -15.37 -5.73
CA PRO A 219 19.31 -14.47 -6.67
C PRO A 219 18.15 -15.15 -7.40
N VAL A 220 17.09 -14.39 -7.66
CA VAL A 220 16.01 -14.81 -8.58
C VAL A 220 16.48 -14.63 -10.02
N LEU A 221 16.64 -15.73 -10.75
CA LEU A 221 17.05 -15.70 -12.17
C LEU A 221 15.87 -15.94 -13.12
N GLU A 222 14.94 -16.81 -12.72
CA GLU A 222 13.71 -17.11 -13.44
C GLU A 222 12.59 -17.35 -12.43
N ALA A 223 11.36 -16.96 -12.78
CA ALA A 223 10.20 -17.11 -11.93
C ALA A 223 8.88 -16.83 -12.67
N THR A 224 7.76 -17.09 -11.98
CA THR A 224 6.42 -16.70 -12.44
C THR A 224 5.81 -15.64 -11.54
N THR A 225 4.98 -14.75 -12.09
CA THR A 225 4.14 -13.83 -11.32
C THR A 225 3.02 -14.58 -10.58
N ALA A 226 2.24 -13.86 -9.77
CA ALA A 226 1.15 -14.44 -9.00
C ALA A 226 -0.02 -14.89 -9.91
N THR A 227 -0.06 -14.41 -11.15
CA THR A 227 -1.05 -14.76 -12.18
C THR A 227 -0.52 -15.80 -13.18
N GLY A 228 0.76 -16.16 -13.11
CA GLY A 228 1.37 -17.24 -13.89
C GLY A 228 2.31 -16.81 -15.02
N ALA A 229 2.46 -15.51 -15.29
CA ALA A 229 3.37 -15.02 -16.33
C ALA A 229 4.84 -15.31 -15.96
N SER A 230 5.61 -15.88 -16.87
CA SER A 230 7.03 -16.20 -16.63
C SER A 230 7.94 -15.01 -16.95
N TYR A 231 9.02 -14.85 -16.19
CA TYR A 231 10.04 -13.83 -16.42
C TYR A 231 11.46 -14.32 -16.07
N ARG A 232 12.45 -13.58 -16.56
CA ARG A 232 13.89 -13.80 -16.37
C ARG A 232 14.58 -12.52 -15.91
N SER A 233 15.64 -12.67 -15.12
CA SER A 233 16.48 -11.59 -14.62
C SER A 233 17.93 -12.03 -14.48
N ASP A 234 18.84 -11.07 -14.55
CA ASP A 234 20.23 -11.20 -14.16
C ASP A 234 20.41 -11.41 -12.65
N GLY A 235 19.34 -11.28 -11.85
CA GLY A 235 19.32 -11.51 -10.41
C GLY A 235 19.94 -10.40 -9.57
N ARG A 236 20.22 -9.23 -10.16
CA ARG A 236 20.71 -8.04 -9.47
C ARG A 236 19.56 -7.16 -8.99
N ILE A 237 19.81 -6.45 -7.91
CA ILE A 237 18.93 -5.41 -7.37
C ILE A 237 19.65 -4.08 -7.54
N LEU A 238 19.01 -3.14 -8.22
CA LEU A 238 19.55 -1.80 -8.41
C LEU A 238 19.18 -0.91 -7.22
N VAL A 239 20.17 -0.35 -6.55
CA VAL A 239 19.98 0.64 -5.48
C VAL A 239 20.16 2.02 -6.06
N ILE A 240 19.10 2.82 -5.98
CA ILE A 240 19.02 4.18 -6.49
C ILE A 240 18.93 5.14 -5.30
N THR A 241 20.01 5.87 -5.03
CA THR A 241 20.00 6.93 -4.03
C THR A 241 19.57 8.23 -4.68
N LEU A 242 18.53 8.87 -4.14
CA LEU A 242 17.99 10.12 -4.67
C LEU A 242 18.76 11.35 -4.15
N LYS A 243 18.76 12.43 -4.93
CA LYS A 243 19.35 13.73 -4.53
C LYS A 243 18.56 14.39 -3.40
#